data_AF-F1T5M5-F1
#
_entry.id   AF-F1T5M5-F1
#
_cell.length_a   1.000
_cell.length_b   1.000
_cell.length_c   1.000
_cell.angle_alpha   90.00
_cell.angle_beta   90.00
_cell.angle_gamma   90.00
#
_symmetry.space_group_name_H-M   'P 1'
#
loop_
_entity.id
_entity.type
_entity.pdbx_description
1 polymer ?
#
loop_
_entity_poly.entity_id
_entity_poly.type
_entity_poly.pdbx_seq_one_letter_code
_entity_poly.pdbx_strand_id
1 'polypeptide(L)'
;MAKGCGVAVETRATIESLSADKRVIRSRERAHQKFLYRKAYTQQALSGNNVKKIIICLVVLIAVFIGAYFIMKPFIEKPAAPQAEADMPQQQVAPEVAIEYRGMKYYIQEKDDGSHVLSAKAINSSQDDASELAQIKGTPIQLILYNGALLIPENLSDGTWDVLAYTFSPESVPSPVVDAQGAPIVGTGELVKAELRDPHLVVTDANHKETSISLV
;
A
#
# COMPACT_ATOMS: atom_id res chain seq x y z
N MET A 1 -34.76 -40.45 47.19
CA MET A 1 -35.61 -40.05 46.05
C MET A 1 -34.74 -40.09 44.79
N ALA A 2 -34.82 -41.20 44.03
CA ALA A 2 -35.27 -41.25 42.61
C ALA A 2 -34.46 -40.28 41.71
N LYS A 3 -33.47 -40.69 40.88
CA LYS A 3 -33.40 -41.75 39.85
C LYS A 3 -34.66 -41.81 38.98
N GLY A 4 -34.73 -40.93 37.99
CA GLY A 4 -35.63 -41.03 36.85
C GLY A 4 -34.91 -41.70 35.68
N CYS A 5 -35.22 -42.98 35.47
CA CYS A 5 -34.92 -43.77 34.28
C CYS A 5 -36.07 -43.58 33.28
N GLY A 6 -35.79 -43.63 31.98
CA GLY A 6 -36.83 -43.63 30.95
C GLY A 6 -36.28 -43.54 29.53
N VAL A 7 -35.70 -44.65 29.05
CA VAL A 7 -35.46 -44.90 27.62
C VAL A 7 -36.72 -45.54 27.03
N ALA A 8 -37.17 -45.08 25.87
CA ALA A 8 -37.94 -45.90 24.94
C ALA A 8 -37.73 -45.43 23.49
N VAL A 9 -37.18 -46.35 22.70
CA VAL A 9 -36.99 -46.36 21.25
C VAL A 9 -38.26 -46.92 20.61
N GLU A 10 -38.60 -46.52 19.36
CA GLU A 10 -39.19 -47.34 18.27
C GLU A 10 -39.71 -46.41 17.16
N THR A 11 -39.00 -46.25 16.03
CA THR A 11 -39.02 -47.02 14.77
C THR A 11 -40.25 -46.83 13.88
N ARG A 12 -39.96 -46.45 12.62
CA ARG A 12 -40.82 -46.49 11.43
C ARG A 12 -41.32 -47.92 11.16
N ALA A 13 -42.63 -48.14 11.18
CA ALA A 13 -43.36 -49.10 10.34
C ALA A 13 -44.88 -48.97 10.59
N THR A 14 -45.69 -49.49 9.65
CA THR A 14 -47.18 -49.52 9.62
C THR A 14 -47.77 -48.24 9.01
N ILE A 15 -47.89 -48.06 7.69
CA ILE A 15 -48.59 -48.84 6.64
C ILE A 15 -50.07 -49.11 6.99
N GLU A 16 -50.95 -48.73 6.06
CA GLU A 16 -52.36 -49.12 5.89
C GLU A 16 -53.46 -48.18 6.42
N SER A 17 -53.72 -47.14 5.62
CA SER A 17 -55.09 -46.82 5.19
C SER A 17 -55.01 -46.50 3.68
N LEU A 18 -55.32 -47.42 2.76
CA LEU A 18 -56.66 -47.68 2.19
C LEU A 18 -57.41 -46.36 1.95
N SER A 19 -57.91 -45.98 0.77
CA SER A 19 -58.19 -46.72 -0.46
C SER A 19 -58.71 -45.72 -1.51
N ALA A 20 -58.13 -45.70 -2.71
CA ALA A 20 -58.77 -45.27 -3.95
C ALA A 20 -57.84 -45.72 -5.10
N ASP A 21 -57.82 -47.02 -5.39
CA ASP A 21 -58.57 -47.60 -6.50
C ASP A 21 -58.16 -46.99 -7.85
N LYS A 22 -57.03 -47.45 -8.40
CA LYS A 22 -56.95 -48.50 -9.44
C LYS A 22 -57.54 -48.03 -10.77
N ARG A 23 -56.66 -47.58 -11.68
CA ARG A 23 -56.79 -47.87 -13.10
C ARG A 23 -55.49 -47.55 -13.85
N VAL A 24 -55.00 -48.57 -14.57
CA VAL A 24 -53.97 -48.53 -15.63
C VAL A 24 -52.53 -48.43 -15.10
N ILE A 25 -51.78 -49.52 -14.85
CA ILE A 25 -51.45 -50.68 -15.71
C ILE A 25 -50.98 -50.26 -17.11
N ARG A 26 -49.72 -49.83 -17.26
CA ARG A 26 -48.74 -50.42 -18.20
C ARG A 26 -47.42 -49.63 -18.24
N SER A 27 -46.36 -50.39 -18.53
CA SER A 27 -45.00 -49.99 -18.95
C SER A 27 -44.08 -49.30 -17.95
N ARG A 28 -43.57 -50.14 -17.03
CA ARG A 28 -42.14 -50.20 -16.70
C ARG A 28 -41.26 -50.11 -17.95
N GLU A 29 -40.18 -49.35 -17.79
CA GLU A 29 -38.81 -49.66 -18.22
C GLU A 29 -38.61 -50.22 -19.63
N ARG A 30 -37.96 -49.42 -20.49
CA ARG A 30 -36.75 -49.82 -21.24
C ARG A 30 -36.22 -48.63 -22.04
N ALA A 31 -34.89 -48.52 -22.06
CA ALA A 31 -34.08 -47.78 -23.04
C ALA A 31 -34.20 -46.24 -22.94
N HIS A 32 -33.34 -45.54 -22.20
CA HIS A 32 -31.89 -45.51 -22.44
C HIS A 32 -31.57 -45.54 -23.94
N GLN A 33 -30.99 -44.44 -24.42
CA GLN A 33 -30.16 -44.37 -25.63
C GLN A 33 -30.87 -43.99 -26.94
N LYS A 34 -30.55 -42.76 -27.39
CA LYS A 34 -30.55 -42.26 -28.77
C LYS A 34 -31.92 -41.93 -29.38
N PHE A 35 -32.30 -40.65 -29.28
CA PHE A 35 -32.75 -39.95 -30.48
C PHE A 35 -32.23 -38.50 -30.47
N LEU A 36 -31.24 -38.30 -31.33
CA LEU A 36 -30.64 -37.03 -31.68
C LEU A 36 -31.70 -36.16 -32.36
N TYR A 37 -31.90 -34.91 -31.91
CA TYR A 37 -32.16 -33.83 -32.85
C TYR A 37 -31.52 -32.54 -32.35
N ARG A 38 -30.41 -32.21 -33.00
CA ARG A 38 -29.64 -30.96 -32.91
C ARG A 38 -30.58 -29.76 -33.11
N LYS A 39 -30.59 -28.81 -32.16
CA LYS A 39 -30.90 -27.42 -32.51
C LYS A 39 -29.70 -26.86 -33.25
N ALA A 40 -29.86 -26.67 -34.57
CA ALA A 40 -28.90 -25.99 -35.40
C ALA A 40 -28.86 -24.51 -35.01
N TYR A 41 -27.72 -24.05 -34.51
CA TYR A 41 -27.36 -22.63 -34.59
C TYR A 41 -27.03 -22.35 -36.06
N THR A 42 -27.84 -21.53 -36.71
CA THR A 42 -27.52 -20.96 -38.01
C THR A 42 -26.30 -20.08 -37.82
N GLN A 43 -25.10 -20.59 -38.12
CA GLN A 43 -23.94 -19.74 -38.30
C GLN A 43 -24.13 -18.96 -39.58
N GLN A 44 -24.56 -17.71 -39.44
CA GLN A 44 -24.50 -16.75 -40.52
C GLN A 44 -23.00 -16.49 -40.79
N ALA A 45 -22.49 -17.08 -41.86
CA ALA A 45 -21.10 -16.92 -42.27
C ALA A 45 -20.83 -15.44 -42.56
N LEU A 46 -20.22 -14.75 -41.60
CA LEU A 46 -19.69 -13.42 -41.82
C LEU A 46 -18.55 -13.54 -42.83
N SER A 47 -18.76 -12.99 -44.03
CA SER A 47 -17.75 -12.89 -45.08
C SER A 47 -16.41 -12.42 -44.50
N GLY A 48 -15.32 -13.14 -44.79
CA GLY A 48 -14.01 -12.91 -44.15
C GLY A 48 -13.47 -11.49 -44.29
N ASN A 49 -13.90 -10.75 -45.32
CA ASN A 49 -13.56 -9.32 -45.45
C ASN A 49 -14.36 -8.44 -44.49
N ASN A 50 -15.61 -8.80 -44.18
CA ASN A 50 -16.44 -8.10 -43.21
C ASN A 50 -15.99 -8.43 -41.77
N VAL A 51 -15.56 -9.67 -41.50
CA VAL A 51 -14.96 -10.04 -40.19
C VAL A 51 -13.69 -9.26 -39.93
N LYS A 52 -12.78 -9.13 -40.91
CA LYS A 52 -11.56 -8.32 -40.77
C LYS A 52 -11.87 -6.85 -40.50
N LYS A 53 -12.86 -6.25 -41.19
CA LYS A 53 -13.29 -4.88 -40.95
C LYS A 53 -13.89 -4.70 -39.55
N ILE A 54 -14.68 -5.67 -39.08
CA ILE A 54 -15.25 -5.67 -37.72
C ILE A 54 -14.14 -5.76 -36.67
N ILE A 55 -13.16 -6.65 -36.85
CA ILE A 55 -12.02 -6.80 -35.92
C ILE A 55 -11.17 -5.51 -35.87
N ILE A 56 -10.86 -4.91 -37.02
CA ILE A 56 -10.10 -3.64 -37.07
C ILE A 56 -10.89 -2.52 -36.39
N CYS A 57 -12.20 -2.41 -36.65
CA CYS A 57 -13.05 -1.41 -36.01
C CYS A 57 -13.10 -1.60 -34.48
N LEU A 58 -13.12 -2.85 -34.02
CA LEU A 58 -13.14 -3.20 -32.59
C LEU A 58 -11.79 -2.90 -31.91
N VAL A 59 -10.67 -3.19 -32.57
CA VAL A 59 -9.32 -2.85 -32.08
C VAL A 59 -9.13 -1.34 -32.01
N VAL A 60 -9.58 -0.59 -33.03
CA VAL A 60 -9.50 0.88 -33.03
C VAL A 60 -10.39 1.46 -31.92
N LEU A 61 -11.60 0.92 -31.71
CA LEU A 61 -12.46 1.33 -30.61
C LEU A 61 -11.78 1.10 -29.25
N ILE A 62 -11.22 -0.09 -29.01
CA ILE A 62 -10.49 -0.40 -27.78
C ILE A 62 -9.30 0.54 -27.60
N ALA A 63 -8.52 0.82 -28.64
CA ALA A 63 -7.39 1.74 -28.57
C ALA A 63 -7.83 3.18 -28.24
N VAL A 64 -8.96 3.64 -28.76
CA VAL A 64 -9.56 4.93 -28.41
C VAL A 64 -10.04 4.95 -26.96
N PHE A 65 -10.67 3.87 -26.48
CA PHE A 65 -11.08 3.75 -25.07
C PHE A 65 -9.88 3.69 -24.12
N ILE A 66 -8.80 3.00 -24.48
CA ILE A 66 -7.56 2.97 -23.70
C ILE A 66 -6.88 4.35 -23.73
N GLY A 67 -6.79 5.00 -24.89
CA GLY A 67 -6.26 6.35 -25.02
C GLY A 67 -7.07 7.38 -24.20
N ALA A 68 -8.40 7.31 -24.27
CA ALA A 68 -9.27 8.14 -23.46
C ALA A 68 -9.15 7.84 -21.96
N TYR A 69 -8.98 6.58 -21.57
CA TYR A 69 -8.72 6.17 -20.19
C TYR A 69 -7.39 6.72 -19.66
N PHE A 70 -6.33 6.72 -20.47
CA PHE A 70 -5.03 7.31 -20.09
C PHE A 70 -5.08 8.85 -20.02
N ILE A 71 -5.89 9.50 -20.85
CA ILE A 71 -6.09 10.97 -20.81
C ILE A 71 -7.02 11.38 -19.64
N MET A 72 -7.97 10.52 -19.25
CA MET A 72 -8.90 10.75 -18.14
C MET A 72 -8.40 10.26 -16.77
N LYS A 73 -7.27 9.52 -16.69
CA LYS A 73 -6.71 9.08 -15.40
C LYS A 73 -6.54 10.20 -14.36
N PRO A 74 -6.12 11.43 -14.68
CA PRO A 74 -6.05 12.49 -13.67
C PRO A 74 -7.43 13.04 -13.23
N PHE A 75 -8.55 12.58 -13.80
CA PHE A 75 -9.91 13.06 -13.49
C PHE A 75 -10.84 12.00 -12.88
N ILE A 76 -10.41 10.73 -12.73
CA ILE A 76 -11.20 9.63 -12.14
C ILE A 76 -10.56 9.14 -10.82
N GLU A 77 -9.79 9.98 -10.14
CA GLU A 77 -9.60 9.83 -8.70
C GLU A 77 -10.68 10.68 -8.02
N LYS A 78 -11.79 10.02 -7.68
CA LYS A 78 -12.81 10.61 -6.82
C LYS A 78 -12.14 10.91 -5.47
N PRO A 79 -12.14 12.16 -4.97
CA PRO A 79 -11.57 12.42 -3.66
C PRO A 79 -12.34 11.60 -2.63
N ALA A 80 -11.62 10.77 -1.87
CA ALA A 80 -12.13 10.28 -0.61
C ALA A 80 -12.54 11.50 0.22
N ALA A 81 -13.69 11.41 0.90
CA ALA A 81 -14.15 12.50 1.75
C ALA A 81 -13.03 12.83 2.76
N PRO A 82 -12.64 14.10 2.95
CA PRO A 82 -11.61 14.44 3.90
C PRO A 82 -12.12 14.10 5.30
N GLN A 83 -11.60 13.03 5.90
CA GLN A 83 -11.40 13.04 7.33
C GLN A 83 -10.33 14.10 7.56
N ALA A 84 -10.70 15.20 8.19
CA ALA A 84 -9.76 16.23 8.59
C ALA A 84 -8.91 15.71 9.77
N GLU A 85 -8.01 14.76 9.50
CA GLU A 85 -6.66 14.90 10.03
C GLU A 85 -6.10 16.15 9.37
N ALA A 86 -5.61 17.11 10.16
CA ALA A 86 -4.88 18.22 9.59
C ALA A 86 -3.76 17.60 8.75
N ASP A 87 -3.81 17.79 7.42
CA ASP A 87 -2.81 17.28 6.49
C ASP A 87 -1.49 17.93 6.86
N MET A 88 -0.76 17.28 7.77
CA MET A 88 0.50 17.77 8.28
C MET A 88 1.53 17.55 7.18
N PRO A 89 2.42 18.50 6.94
CA PRO A 89 3.27 18.45 5.75
C PRO A 89 4.22 17.26 5.83
N GLN A 90 4.22 16.47 4.75
CA GLN A 90 5.10 15.34 4.53
C GLN A 90 5.89 15.57 3.25
N GLN A 91 7.22 15.41 3.31
CA GLN A 91 8.10 15.54 2.15
C GLN A 91 9.35 14.68 2.37
N GLN A 92 9.85 14.03 1.32
CA GLN A 92 11.07 13.22 1.39
C GLN A 92 11.97 13.58 0.21
N VAL A 93 13.24 13.88 0.49
CA VAL A 93 14.22 14.30 -0.52
C VAL A 93 15.60 13.67 -0.24
N ALA A 94 16.44 13.60 -1.27
CA ALA A 94 17.85 13.20 -1.11
C ALA A 94 18.58 14.15 -0.13
N PRO A 95 19.65 13.71 0.56
CA PRO A 95 20.29 14.49 1.63
C PRO A 95 20.79 15.87 1.16
N GLU A 96 21.25 15.98 -0.09
CA GLU A 96 21.73 17.21 -0.71
C GLU A 96 20.62 18.17 -1.15
N VAL A 97 19.36 17.74 -1.11
CA VAL A 97 18.20 18.53 -1.56
C VAL A 97 17.53 19.20 -0.37
N ALA A 98 17.17 20.48 -0.54
CA ALA A 98 16.53 21.25 0.51
C ALA A 98 15.02 20.96 0.64
N ILE A 99 14.53 20.99 1.88
CA ILE A 99 13.09 21.06 2.20
C ILE A 99 12.74 22.50 2.53
N GLU A 100 11.69 23.03 1.90
CA GLU A 100 11.11 24.32 2.24
C GLU A 100 10.01 24.13 3.29
N TYR A 101 10.19 24.74 4.45
CA TYR A 101 9.22 24.67 5.54
C TYR A 101 9.20 25.98 6.32
N ARG A 102 8.00 26.54 6.57
CA ARG A 102 7.79 27.78 7.35
C ARG A 102 8.67 28.96 6.91
N GLY A 103 8.87 29.13 5.60
CA GLY A 103 9.66 30.24 5.04
C GLY A 103 11.18 30.03 5.05
N MET A 104 11.63 28.87 5.51
CA MET A 104 13.03 28.47 5.59
C MET A 104 13.32 27.30 4.65
N LYS A 105 14.54 27.24 4.14
CA LYS A 105 15.14 26.08 3.47
C LYS A 105 15.99 25.33 4.48
N TYR A 106 15.70 24.06 4.69
CA TYR A 106 16.48 23.14 5.50
C TYR A 106 17.20 22.16 4.60
N TYR A 107 18.49 21.95 4.81
CA TYR A 107 19.31 21.07 3.98
C TYR A 107 20.50 20.55 4.77
N ILE A 108 21.05 19.44 4.31
CA ILE A 108 22.27 18.86 4.87
C ILE A 108 23.45 19.40 4.07
N GLN A 109 24.43 19.96 4.76
CA GLN A 109 25.67 20.46 4.19
C GLN A 109 26.82 19.53 4.59
N GLU A 110 27.53 19.02 3.60
CA GLU A 110 28.85 18.40 3.81
C GLU A 110 29.91 19.50 3.93
N LYS A 111 30.78 19.39 4.92
CA LYS A 111 31.90 20.29 5.19
C LYS A 111 33.19 19.74 4.58
N ASP A 112 34.21 20.58 4.50
CA ASP A 112 35.50 20.22 3.90
C ASP A 112 36.21 19.06 4.62
N ASP A 113 35.87 18.81 5.89
CA ASP A 113 36.38 17.70 6.71
C ASP A 113 35.55 16.40 6.56
N GLY A 114 34.54 16.39 5.67
CA GLY A 114 33.62 15.28 5.47
C GLY A 114 32.52 15.17 6.53
N SER A 115 32.46 16.09 7.49
CA SER A 115 31.35 16.12 8.45
C SER A 115 30.08 16.68 7.82
N HIS A 116 28.93 16.26 8.36
CA HIS A 116 27.63 16.73 7.90
C HIS A 116 26.99 17.65 8.94
N VAL A 117 26.36 18.72 8.46
CA VAL A 117 25.69 19.71 9.30
C VAL A 117 24.29 19.96 8.76
N LEU A 118 23.28 19.91 9.63
CA LEU A 118 21.95 20.41 9.31
C LEU A 118 22.00 21.94 9.31
N SER A 119 21.68 22.55 8.18
CA SER A 119 21.70 24.00 8.00
C SER A 119 20.32 24.51 7.61
N ALA A 120 20.05 25.77 7.96
CA ALA A 120 18.85 26.48 7.53
C ALA A 120 19.13 27.89 7.04
N LYS A 121 18.35 28.34 6.07
CA LYS A 121 18.37 29.72 5.59
C LYS A 121 16.99 30.18 5.14
N ALA A 122 16.76 31.48 5.03
CA ALA A 122 15.50 31.95 4.46
C ALA A 122 15.43 31.62 2.96
N ILE A 123 14.24 31.36 2.41
CA ILE A 123 14.07 30.90 1.01
C ILE A 123 14.75 31.83 -0.02
N ASN A 124 14.80 33.12 0.27
CA ASN A 124 15.33 34.18 -0.61
C ASN A 124 16.64 34.82 -0.10
N SER A 125 17.33 34.19 0.86
CA SER A 125 18.62 34.69 1.36
C SER A 125 19.80 34.15 0.55
N SER A 126 20.95 34.79 0.70
CA SER A 126 22.20 34.31 0.13
C SER A 126 22.67 33.03 0.84
N GLN A 127 23.68 32.36 0.28
CA GLN A 127 24.27 31.18 0.92
C GLN A 127 25.04 31.55 2.19
N ASP A 128 25.60 32.76 2.24
CA ASP A 128 26.37 33.25 3.39
C ASP A 128 25.47 33.56 4.61
N ASP A 129 24.16 33.67 4.40
CA ASP A 129 23.15 33.85 5.45
C ASP A 129 22.70 32.53 6.08
N ALA A 130 23.33 31.39 5.72
CA ALA A 130 22.98 30.10 6.28
C ALA A 130 23.39 29.99 7.74
N SER A 131 22.46 29.53 8.58
CA SER A 131 22.71 29.17 9.97
C SER A 131 22.92 27.66 10.08
N GLU A 132 24.02 27.26 10.72
CA GLU A 132 24.24 25.88 11.13
C GLU A 132 23.38 25.59 12.35
N LEU A 133 22.49 24.62 12.23
CA LEU A 133 21.57 24.24 13.30
C LEU A 133 22.17 23.16 14.19
N ALA A 134 22.78 22.14 13.60
CA ALA A 134 23.38 21.04 14.34
C ALA A 134 24.33 20.19 13.50
N GLN A 135 25.33 19.61 14.18
CA GLN A 135 26.19 18.59 13.59
C GLN A 135 25.48 17.23 13.55
N ILE A 136 25.66 16.52 12.44
CA ILE A 136 25.21 15.14 12.22
C ILE A 136 26.44 14.23 12.31
N LYS A 137 26.32 13.11 13.04
CA LYS A 137 27.50 12.32 13.43
C LYS A 137 27.98 11.37 12.33
N GLY A 138 27.04 10.81 11.60
CA GLY A 138 27.22 9.89 10.50
C GLY A 138 26.93 10.52 9.15
N THR A 139 26.77 9.66 8.15
CA THR A 139 26.45 10.03 6.77
C THR A 139 24.94 9.91 6.54
N PRO A 140 24.23 11.03 6.34
CA PRO A 140 22.80 11.01 6.09
C PRO A 140 22.48 10.38 4.74
N ILE A 141 21.45 9.54 4.69
CA ILE A 141 20.96 8.96 3.43
C ILE A 141 19.73 9.67 2.88
N GLN A 142 19.07 10.50 3.70
CA GLN A 142 17.86 11.21 3.33
C GLN A 142 17.52 12.35 4.29
N LEU A 143 16.74 13.30 3.79
CA LEU A 143 16.07 14.32 4.61
C LEU A 143 14.56 14.21 4.42
N ILE A 144 13.82 14.07 5.52
CA ILE A 144 12.38 13.81 5.51
C ILE A 144 11.68 14.81 6.42
N LEU A 145 10.69 15.54 5.93
CA LEU A 145 9.75 16.29 6.76
C LEU A 145 8.56 15.38 7.08
N TYR A 146 8.28 15.17 8.35
CA TYR A 146 7.11 14.43 8.83
C TYR A 146 6.49 15.16 10.01
N ASN A 147 5.23 15.55 9.89
CA ASN A 147 4.42 16.12 10.96
C ASN A 147 5.08 17.27 11.75
N GLY A 148 5.86 18.11 11.06
CA GLY A 148 6.54 19.26 11.67
C GLY A 148 7.86 18.93 12.36
N ALA A 149 8.47 17.77 12.07
CA ALA A 149 9.85 17.43 12.41
C ALA A 149 10.61 16.99 11.16
N LEU A 150 11.93 17.20 11.15
CA LEU A 150 12.83 16.58 10.19
C LEU A 150 13.28 15.23 10.75
N LEU A 151 13.21 14.18 9.94
CA LEU A 151 13.84 12.90 10.19
C LEU A 151 15.06 12.76 9.28
N ILE A 152 16.16 12.30 9.85
CA ILE A 152 17.46 12.17 9.19
C ILE A 152 18.00 10.78 9.50
N PRO A 153 17.72 9.78 8.64
CA PRO A 153 18.35 8.46 8.73
C PRO A 153 19.83 8.58 8.34
N GLU A 154 20.73 8.05 9.16
CA GLU A 154 22.18 8.18 8.96
C GLU A 154 22.94 6.87 9.24
N ASN A 155 24.09 6.72 8.56
CA ASN A 155 25.03 5.63 8.75
C ASN A 155 26.21 6.12 9.62
N LEU A 156 26.46 5.44 10.73
CA LEU A 156 27.54 5.75 11.66
C LEU A 156 28.83 5.02 11.28
N SER A 157 29.96 5.63 11.62
CA SER A 157 31.30 5.11 11.25
C SER A 157 31.68 3.81 11.96
N ASP A 158 30.96 3.43 13.02
CA ASP A 158 31.14 2.17 13.74
C ASP A 158 30.39 0.98 13.10
N GLY A 159 29.77 1.18 11.94
CA GLY A 159 29.01 0.17 11.22
C GLY A 159 27.61 -0.05 11.77
N THR A 160 27.08 0.93 12.50
CA THR A 160 25.68 1.00 12.91
C THR A 160 24.94 2.11 12.17
N TRP A 161 23.63 2.17 12.33
CA TRP A 161 22.79 3.24 11.82
C TRP A 161 21.79 3.67 12.89
N ASP A 162 21.35 4.92 12.81
CA ASP A 162 20.26 5.46 13.60
C ASP A 162 19.41 6.43 12.77
N VAL A 163 18.39 7.02 13.41
CA VAL A 163 17.54 8.05 12.80
C VAL A 163 17.46 9.20 13.78
N LEU A 164 17.83 10.40 13.34
CA LEU A 164 17.66 11.61 14.12
C LEU A 164 16.32 12.28 13.81
N ALA A 165 15.74 12.92 14.81
CA ALA A 165 14.63 13.84 14.70
C ALA A 165 15.06 15.25 15.11
N TYR A 166 14.69 16.25 14.32
CA TYR A 166 14.88 17.67 14.61
C TYR A 166 13.55 18.40 14.54
N THR A 167 13.18 19.08 15.63
CA THR A 167 11.98 19.92 15.69
C THR A 167 12.35 21.39 15.45
N PHE A 168 11.44 22.17 14.88
CA PHE A 168 11.72 23.56 14.53
C PHE A 168 11.52 24.52 15.72
N SER A 169 12.40 24.44 16.71
CA SER A 169 12.50 25.40 17.82
C SER A 169 13.89 26.03 17.86
N PRO A 170 14.06 27.30 18.28
CA PRO A 170 15.37 27.94 18.40
C PRO A 170 16.37 27.20 19.31
N GLU A 171 15.87 26.41 20.25
CA GLU A 171 16.68 25.63 21.19
C GLU A 171 16.74 24.14 20.84
N SER A 172 16.18 23.74 19.69
CA SER A 172 16.13 22.34 19.30
C SER A 172 17.52 21.82 18.96
N VAL A 173 17.82 20.63 19.47
CA VAL A 173 18.98 19.83 19.11
C VAL A 173 18.45 18.53 18.50
N PRO A 174 19.06 17.99 17.44
CA PRO A 174 18.71 16.68 16.94
C PRO A 174 18.77 15.63 18.05
N SER A 175 17.77 14.78 18.09
CA SER A 175 17.64 13.70 19.09
C SER A 175 17.39 12.39 18.37
N PRO A 176 17.87 11.25 18.89
CA PRO A 176 17.57 9.97 18.29
C PRO A 176 16.06 9.71 18.34
N VAL A 177 15.51 9.15 17.26
CA VAL A 177 14.16 8.59 17.27
C VAL A 177 14.18 7.40 18.21
N VAL A 178 13.18 7.34 19.09
CA VAL A 178 13.07 6.31 20.12
C VAL A 178 11.88 5.41 19.88
N ASP A 179 11.94 4.19 20.40
CA ASP A 179 10.81 3.29 20.46
C ASP A 179 9.79 3.71 21.54
N ALA A 180 8.71 2.95 21.67
CA ALA A 180 7.66 3.20 22.67
C ALA A 180 8.15 3.10 24.12
N GLN A 181 9.34 2.57 24.36
CA GLN A 181 9.98 2.46 25.67
C GLN A 181 10.99 3.60 25.91
N GLY A 182 11.19 4.48 24.93
CA GLY A 182 12.16 5.58 25.00
C GLY A 182 13.59 5.16 24.68
N ALA A 183 13.81 3.94 24.17
CA ALA A 183 15.14 3.50 23.75
C ALA A 183 15.43 3.97 22.32
N PRO A 184 16.64 4.50 22.03
CA PRO A 184 17.04 4.86 20.67
C PRO A 184 16.88 3.71 19.69
N ILE A 185 16.26 3.98 18.55
CA ILE A 185 16.16 3.02 17.46
C ILE A 185 17.47 3.05 16.69
N VAL A 186 18.21 1.96 16.80
CA VAL A 186 19.50 1.76 16.15
C VAL A 186 19.53 0.38 15.50
N GLY A 187 20.35 0.20 14.47
CA GLY A 187 20.62 -1.11 13.90
C GLY A 187 22.04 -1.27 13.44
N THR A 188 22.42 -2.50 13.12
CA THR A 188 23.75 -2.84 12.59
C THR A 188 23.73 -2.86 11.07
N GLY A 189 24.83 -2.48 10.45
CA GLY A 189 25.00 -2.44 8.99
C GLY A 189 24.83 -1.03 8.42
N GLU A 190 24.60 -0.97 7.12
CA GLU A 190 24.50 0.28 6.35
C GLU A 190 23.10 0.40 5.75
N LEU A 191 22.41 1.51 6.02
CA LEU A 191 21.18 1.91 5.36
C LEU A 191 21.46 2.31 3.91
N VAL A 192 20.63 1.79 3.00
CA VAL A 192 20.67 2.14 1.57
C VAL A 192 19.39 2.82 1.10
N LYS A 193 18.32 2.76 1.90
CA LYS A 193 17.03 3.36 1.56
C LYS A 193 16.26 3.71 2.84
N ALA A 194 15.55 4.83 2.78
CA ALA A 194 14.49 5.18 3.71
C ALA A 194 13.22 5.55 2.92
N GLU A 195 12.07 5.15 3.43
CA GLU A 195 10.76 5.34 2.80
C GLU A 195 9.72 5.67 3.86
N LEU A 196 9.13 6.86 3.76
CA LEU A 196 7.99 7.26 4.58
C LEU A 196 6.74 6.48 4.13
N ARG A 197 6.25 5.60 5.01
CA ARG A 197 5.01 4.82 4.88
C ARG A 197 4.12 5.14 6.09
N ASP A 198 3.57 6.36 6.12
CA ASP A 198 2.77 6.93 7.22
C ASP A 198 1.83 5.89 7.90
N PRO A 199 1.89 5.71 9.23
CA PRO A 199 2.66 6.44 10.25
C PRO A 199 4.04 5.85 10.56
N HIS A 200 4.65 5.21 9.57
CA HIS A 200 5.95 4.55 9.72
C HIS A 200 7.02 5.16 8.84
N LEU A 201 8.25 5.17 9.35
CA LEU A 201 9.45 5.27 8.53
C LEU A 201 10.01 3.87 8.34
N VAL A 202 10.10 3.39 7.10
CA VAL A 202 10.73 2.11 6.78
C VAL A 202 12.14 2.36 6.27
N VAL A 203 13.12 1.84 7.00
CA VAL A 203 14.53 1.88 6.58
C VAL A 203 14.95 0.49 6.08
N THR A 204 15.76 0.46 5.02
CA THR A 204 16.27 -0.77 4.41
C THR A 204 17.78 -0.78 4.45
N ASP A 205 18.37 -1.85 4.99
CA ASP A 205 19.82 -2.05 5.01
C ASP A 205 20.36 -2.65 3.70
N ALA A 206 21.68 -2.68 3.55
CA ALA A 206 22.38 -3.26 2.40
C ALA A 206 22.12 -4.77 2.20
N ASN A 207 21.61 -5.47 3.23
CA ASN A 207 21.18 -6.87 3.14
C ASN A 207 19.69 -7.01 2.77
N HIS A 208 19.04 -5.90 2.40
CA HIS A 208 17.60 -5.81 2.09
C HIS A 208 16.68 -6.12 3.27
N LYS A 209 17.17 -6.01 4.51
CA LYS A 209 16.32 -6.11 5.69
C LYS A 209 15.61 -4.78 5.91
N GLU A 210 14.29 -4.82 5.98
CA GLU A 210 13.47 -3.66 6.36
C GLU A 210 13.30 -3.59 7.89
N THR A 211 13.42 -2.38 8.44
CA THR A 211 13.04 -2.06 9.82
C THR A 211 11.96 -0.97 9.77
N SER A 212 10.80 -1.26 10.36
CA SER A 212 9.68 -0.32 10.43
C SER A 212 9.71 0.44 11.75
N ILE A 213 9.81 1.77 11.66
CA ILE A 213 9.89 2.70 12.79
C ILE A 213 8.55 3.39 12.92
N SER A 214 7.93 3.29 14.10
CA SER A 214 6.67 3.99 14.40
C SER A 214 6.94 5.47 14.68
N LEU A 215 6.18 6.38 14.05
CA LEU A 215 6.34 7.83 14.19
C LEU A 215 5.24 8.51 15.02
N VAL A 216 4.47 7.70 15.78
CA VAL A 216 3.34 8.14 16.62
C VAL A 216 3.73 8.52 18.04
#